data_AF-A0A498D070-F1
#
_entry.id   AF-A0A498D070-F1
#
_cell.length_a   1.000
_cell.length_b   1.000
_cell.length_c   1.000
_cell.angle_alpha   90.00
_cell.angle_beta   90.00
_cell.angle_gamma   90.00
#
_symmetry.space_group_name_H-M   'P 1'
#
loop_
_entity.id
_entity.type
_entity.pdbx_description
1 polymer ?
#
loop_
_entity_poly.entity_id
_entity_poly.type
_entity_poly.pdbx_seq_one_letter_code
_entity_poly.pdbx_strand_id
1 'polypeptide(L)'
;MISTFIFAAVFIALLFFQIRSKFYRPYLYWFTIIASTTVGTTLADLIDRSLGIGYIGGSSLLLGLVCLSLFSWYKVEGSISPHTVNYPRAEIFYWLTITFSQTLGTALGDWSADTMGLGYSGGIILFVGLILMILALYKFTHVSRTLLFWSAFVLTRPLGAVVGDFLDKPIASGGLDLSRFTASAVILIAILVCIHFSNKTTAKKA
;
A
#
# COMPACT_ATOMS: atom_id res chain seq x y z
N MET A 1 -9.42 -2.17 -18.81
CA MET A 1 -10.67 -1.48 -18.41
C MET A 1 -11.71 -2.44 -17.83
N ILE A 2 -12.11 -3.52 -18.51
CA ILE A 2 -13.08 -4.49 -17.98
C ILE A 2 -12.59 -5.16 -16.67
N SER A 3 -11.29 -5.49 -16.59
CA SER A 3 -10.66 -6.05 -15.40
C SER A 3 -10.82 -5.16 -14.15
N THR A 4 -10.61 -3.85 -14.28
CA THR A 4 -10.74 -2.89 -13.17
C THR A 4 -12.16 -2.90 -12.58
N PHE A 5 -13.19 -2.93 -13.42
CA PHE A 5 -14.59 -2.99 -12.95
C PHE A 5 -14.93 -4.32 -12.28
N ILE A 6 -14.43 -5.44 -12.80
CA ILE A 6 -14.64 -6.77 -12.19
C ILE A 6 -13.99 -6.81 -10.81
N PHE A 7 -12.72 -6.42 -10.70
CA PHE A 7 -12.03 -6.42 -9.40
C PHE A 7 -12.66 -5.43 -8.42
N ALA A 8 -13.10 -4.25 -8.90
CA ALA A 8 -13.80 -3.28 -8.07
C ALA A 8 -15.11 -3.85 -7.52
N ALA A 9 -15.89 -4.55 -8.33
CA ALA A 9 -17.13 -5.19 -7.89
C ALA A 9 -16.87 -6.28 -6.84
N VAL A 10 -15.84 -7.12 -7.05
CA VAL A 10 -15.43 -8.15 -6.08
C VAL A 10 -14.96 -7.51 -4.77
N PHE A 11 -14.17 -6.44 -4.84
CA PHE A 11 -13.71 -5.71 -3.67
C PHE A 11 -14.87 -5.07 -2.89
N ILE A 12 -15.81 -4.42 -3.57
CA ILE A 12 -17.00 -3.81 -2.94
C ILE A 12 -17.83 -4.89 -2.23
N ALA A 13 -18.01 -6.07 -2.85
CA ALA A 13 -18.72 -7.18 -2.24
C ALA A 13 -17.99 -7.67 -0.96
N LEU A 14 -16.68 -7.92 -1.03
CA LEU A 14 -15.89 -8.37 0.12
C LEU A 14 -15.88 -7.33 1.25
N LEU A 15 -15.73 -6.05 0.91
CA LEU A 15 -15.77 -4.93 1.85
C LEU A 15 -17.15 -4.82 2.51
N PHE A 16 -18.23 -5.01 1.75
CA PHE A 16 -19.58 -5.04 2.31
C PHE A 16 -19.75 -6.18 3.32
N PHE A 17 -19.26 -7.39 3.00
CA PHE A 17 -19.30 -8.52 3.93
C PHE A 17 -18.41 -8.32 5.15
N GLN A 18 -17.25 -7.68 4.98
CA GLN A 18 -16.34 -7.33 6.07
C GLN A 18 -17.00 -6.36 7.05
N ILE A 19 -17.56 -5.26 6.55
CA ILE A 19 -18.19 -4.22 7.39
C ILE A 19 -19.48 -4.72 8.06
N ARG A 20 -20.19 -5.64 7.41
CA ARG A 20 -21.40 -6.26 7.97
C ARG A 20 -21.06 -7.32 9.04
N SER A 21 -19.83 -7.83 9.06
CA SER A 21 -19.42 -8.84 10.03
C SER A 21 -19.28 -8.23 11.42
N LYS A 22 -20.11 -8.68 12.36
CA LYS A 22 -20.07 -8.23 13.76
C LYS A 22 -18.85 -8.72 14.55
N PHE A 23 -18.07 -9.65 13.97
CA PHE A 23 -16.89 -10.24 14.59
C PHE A 23 -15.70 -10.17 13.64
N TYR A 24 -14.51 -10.00 14.20
CA TYR A 24 -13.26 -10.04 13.44
C TYR A 24 -13.08 -11.44 12.83
N ARG A 25 -13.20 -11.53 11.51
CA ARG A 25 -12.94 -12.74 10.74
C ARG A 25 -11.64 -12.55 9.95
N PRO A 26 -10.52 -13.16 10.38
CA PRO A 26 -9.22 -12.97 9.74
C PRO A 26 -9.25 -13.21 8.23
N TYR A 27 -9.96 -14.26 7.78
CA TYR A 27 -10.04 -14.61 6.36
C TYR A 27 -10.69 -13.50 5.51
N LEU A 28 -11.81 -12.93 5.94
CA LEU A 28 -12.47 -11.84 5.20
C LEU A 28 -11.60 -10.59 5.14
N TYR A 29 -10.91 -10.28 6.25
CA TYR A 29 -9.97 -9.16 6.30
C TYR A 29 -8.85 -9.34 5.28
N TRP A 30 -8.19 -10.49 5.27
CA TRP A 30 -7.09 -10.77 4.33
C TRP A 30 -7.56 -10.82 2.88
N PHE A 31 -8.72 -11.40 2.59
CA PHE A 31 -9.30 -11.37 1.24
C PHE A 31 -9.61 -9.95 0.78
N THR A 32 -10.15 -9.11 1.67
CA THR A 32 -10.45 -7.71 1.37
C THR A 32 -9.16 -6.93 1.12
N ILE A 33 -8.08 -7.19 1.88
CA ILE A 33 -6.76 -6.61 1.61
C ILE A 33 -6.28 -7.00 0.22
N ILE A 34 -6.27 -8.29 -0.12
CA ILE A 34 -5.78 -8.77 -1.42
C ILE A 34 -6.59 -8.12 -2.55
N ALA A 35 -7.92 -8.12 -2.43
CA ALA A 35 -8.79 -7.47 -3.41
C ALA A 35 -8.51 -5.96 -3.52
N SER A 36 -8.32 -5.26 -2.40
CA SER A 36 -7.98 -3.83 -2.41
C SER A 36 -6.67 -3.53 -3.14
N THR A 37 -5.67 -4.42 -3.00
CA THR A 37 -4.38 -4.26 -3.68
C THR A 37 -4.51 -4.45 -5.18
N THR A 38 -5.25 -5.48 -5.63
CA THR A 38 -5.50 -5.73 -7.06
C THR A 38 -6.28 -4.59 -7.69
N VAL A 39 -7.34 -4.13 -7.02
CA VAL A 39 -8.12 -2.96 -7.47
C VAL A 39 -7.25 -1.72 -7.51
N GLY A 40 -6.43 -1.49 -6.48
CA GLY A 40 -5.52 -0.35 -6.39
C GLY A 40 -4.59 -0.26 -7.60
N THR A 41 -3.90 -1.35 -7.95
CA THR A 41 -3.01 -1.41 -9.12
C THR A 41 -3.79 -1.13 -10.42
N THR A 42 -4.92 -1.80 -10.63
CA THR A 42 -5.70 -1.60 -11.86
C THR A 42 -6.36 -0.23 -11.99
N LEU A 43 -6.63 0.45 -10.86
CA LEU A 43 -7.07 1.84 -10.84
C LEU A 43 -5.92 2.80 -11.12
N ALA A 44 -4.71 2.52 -10.64
CA ALA A 44 -3.53 3.33 -10.92
C ALA A 44 -3.24 3.32 -12.42
N ASP A 45 -3.20 2.14 -13.03
CA ASP A 45 -3.10 1.97 -14.49
C ASP A 45 -4.21 2.71 -15.25
N LEU A 46 -5.44 2.69 -14.73
CA LEU A 46 -6.56 3.40 -15.35
C LEU A 46 -6.35 4.92 -15.31
N ILE A 47 -5.92 5.47 -14.17
CA ILE A 47 -5.73 6.90 -13.96
C ILE A 47 -4.52 7.42 -14.74
N ASP A 48 -3.39 6.73 -14.62
CA ASP A 48 -2.12 7.21 -15.17
C ASP A 48 -2.06 6.99 -16.68
N ARG A 49 -2.46 5.79 -17.15
CA ARG A 49 -2.31 5.38 -18.55
C ARG A 49 -3.58 5.58 -19.38
N SER A 50 -4.76 5.25 -18.83
CA SER A 50 -5.99 5.24 -19.63
C SER A 50 -6.72 6.59 -19.65
N LEU A 51 -6.67 7.37 -18.56
CA LEU A 51 -7.21 8.73 -18.53
C LEU A 51 -6.22 9.76 -19.10
N GLY A 52 -4.98 9.36 -19.41
CA GLY A 52 -3.98 10.23 -20.02
C GLY A 52 -3.47 11.35 -19.11
N ILE A 53 -3.73 11.27 -17.81
CA ILE A 53 -3.33 12.27 -16.81
C ILE A 53 -1.81 12.21 -16.56
N GLY A 54 -1.20 11.06 -16.87
CA GLY A 54 0.21 10.78 -16.65
C GLY A 54 0.53 10.56 -15.16
N TYR A 55 1.64 9.90 -14.91
CA TYR A 55 2.02 9.47 -13.56
C TYR A 55 2.15 10.61 -12.53
N ILE A 56 2.61 11.80 -12.95
CA ILE A 56 2.71 12.97 -12.05
C ILE A 56 1.32 13.45 -11.63
N GLY A 57 0.41 13.60 -12.60
CA GLY A 57 -0.93 14.10 -12.33
C GLY A 57 -1.76 13.09 -11.54
N GLY A 58 -1.68 11.80 -11.88
CA GLY A 58 -2.37 10.74 -11.15
C GLY A 58 -1.83 10.54 -9.75
N SER A 59 -0.50 10.51 -9.56
CA SER A 59 0.11 10.44 -8.22
C SER A 59 -0.27 11.65 -7.36
N SER A 60 -0.26 12.86 -7.91
CA SER A 60 -0.63 14.07 -7.15
C SER A 60 -2.11 14.06 -6.74
N LEU A 61 -3.00 13.64 -7.65
CA LEU A 61 -4.43 13.50 -7.38
C LEU A 61 -4.69 12.43 -6.31
N LEU A 62 -4.04 11.28 -6.42
CA LEU A 62 -4.17 10.17 -5.46
C LEU A 62 -3.61 10.55 -4.09
N LEU A 63 -2.52 11.31 -4.04
CA LEU A 63 -1.98 11.87 -2.79
C LEU A 63 -2.98 12.84 -2.16
N GLY A 64 -3.60 13.70 -2.96
CA GLY A 64 -4.69 14.56 -2.52
C GLY A 64 -5.87 13.77 -1.93
N LEU A 65 -6.28 12.67 -2.58
CA LEU A 65 -7.35 11.79 -2.09
C LEU A 65 -6.97 11.08 -0.79
N VAL A 66 -5.74 10.60 -0.64
CA VAL A 66 -5.24 10.01 0.62
C VAL A 66 -5.29 11.06 1.73
N CYS A 67 -4.75 12.25 1.49
CA CYS A 67 -4.77 13.35 2.46
C CYS A 67 -6.19 13.78 2.84
N LEU A 68 -7.09 13.92 1.86
CA LEU A 68 -8.51 14.23 2.08
C LEU A 68 -9.21 13.13 2.87
N SER A 69 -8.92 11.85 2.60
CA SER A 69 -9.50 10.73 3.34
C SER A 69 -9.07 10.74 4.80
N LEU A 70 -7.77 10.94 5.06
CA LEU A 70 -7.21 11.04 6.41
C LEU A 70 -7.74 12.27 7.16
N PHE A 71 -7.85 13.42 6.48
CA PHE A 71 -8.39 14.63 7.06
C PHE A 71 -9.88 14.52 7.37
N SER A 72 -10.67 13.93 6.46
CA SER A 72 -12.09 13.67 6.66
C SER A 72 -12.30 12.70 7.82
N TRP A 73 -11.48 11.66 7.90
CA TRP A 73 -11.52 10.70 9.00
C TRP A 73 -11.16 11.38 10.34
N TYR A 74 -10.13 12.22 10.37
CA TYR A 74 -9.77 13.00 11.55
C TYR A 74 -10.89 13.96 11.98
N LYS A 75 -11.54 14.63 11.03
CA LYS A 75 -12.66 15.55 11.28
C LYS A 75 -13.90 14.84 11.84
N VAL A 76 -14.17 13.61 11.40
CA VAL A 76 -15.39 12.87 11.77
C VAL A 76 -15.19 12.08 13.07
N GLU A 77 -14.05 11.40 13.22
CA GLU A 77 -13.81 10.49 14.34
C GLU A 77 -12.91 11.11 15.43
N GLY A 78 -12.28 12.27 15.18
CA GLY A 78 -11.39 12.97 16.13
C GLY A 78 -10.05 12.26 16.40
N SER A 79 -9.92 10.99 16.00
CA SER A 79 -8.75 10.14 16.20
C SER A 79 -8.59 9.17 15.02
N ILE A 80 -7.43 9.20 14.36
CA ILE A 80 -7.07 8.25 13.27
C ILE A 80 -6.45 6.97 13.85
N SER A 81 -6.89 6.56 15.04
CA SER A 81 -6.37 5.40 15.76
C SER A 81 -6.91 4.11 15.13
N PRO A 82 -6.06 3.21 14.60
CA PRO A 82 -6.48 1.89 14.10
C PRO A 82 -7.00 0.97 15.21
N HIS A 83 -6.76 1.31 16.49
CA HIS A 83 -7.09 0.46 17.64
C HIS A 83 -8.51 0.69 18.19
N THR A 84 -9.22 1.71 17.70
CA THR A 84 -10.59 2.06 18.12
C THR A 84 -11.56 2.04 16.93
N VAL A 85 -11.35 1.12 16.00
CA VAL A 85 -12.26 0.89 14.86
C VAL A 85 -13.42 0.01 15.33
N ASN A 86 -14.27 0.57 16.18
CA ASN A 86 -15.45 -0.13 16.72
C ASN A 86 -16.75 0.23 15.98
N TYR A 87 -16.67 1.09 14.95
CA TYR A 87 -17.83 1.58 14.23
C TYR A 87 -17.72 1.34 12.72
N PRO A 88 -18.81 0.91 12.04
CA PRO A 88 -18.84 0.69 10.59
C PRO A 88 -18.38 1.90 9.77
N ARG A 89 -18.56 3.12 10.28
CA ARG A 89 -18.14 4.36 9.62
C ARG A 89 -16.62 4.51 9.60
N ALA A 90 -15.93 4.21 10.71
CA ALA A 90 -14.48 4.23 10.78
C ALA A 90 -13.85 3.16 9.86
N GLU A 91 -14.50 2.00 9.71
CA GLU A 91 -14.05 0.97 8.76
C GLU A 91 -14.11 1.45 7.30
N ILE A 92 -15.14 2.19 6.91
CA ILE A 92 -15.23 2.74 5.54
C ILE A 92 -14.06 3.69 5.28
N PHE A 93 -13.77 4.62 6.20
CA PHE A 93 -12.64 5.53 6.05
C PHE A 93 -11.31 4.77 6.00
N TYR A 94 -11.13 3.79 6.86
CA TYR A 94 -9.93 2.93 6.88
C TYR A 94 -9.70 2.23 5.54
N TRP A 95 -10.73 1.56 5.00
CA TRP A 95 -10.62 0.84 3.73
C TRP A 95 -10.44 1.78 2.53
N LEU A 96 -11.07 2.94 2.57
CA LEU A 96 -10.96 3.95 1.52
C LEU A 96 -9.54 4.55 1.51
N THR A 97 -8.99 4.90 2.67
CA THR A 97 -7.59 5.34 2.81
C THR A 97 -6.62 4.26 2.36
N ILE A 98 -6.85 2.99 2.72
CA ILE A 98 -6.01 1.88 2.24
C ILE A 98 -6.05 1.79 0.72
N THR A 99 -7.24 1.81 0.12
CA THR A 99 -7.40 1.65 -1.32
C THR A 99 -6.69 2.77 -2.07
N PHE A 100 -6.90 4.03 -1.67
CA PHE A 100 -6.19 5.16 -2.27
C PHE A 100 -4.68 5.10 -2.04
N SER A 101 -4.24 4.62 -0.87
CA SER A 101 -2.82 4.38 -0.61
C SER A 101 -2.23 3.29 -1.50
N GLN A 102 -2.98 2.23 -1.83
CA GLN A 102 -2.53 1.19 -2.76
C GLN A 102 -2.37 1.75 -4.17
N THR A 103 -3.38 2.48 -4.64
CA THR A 103 -3.38 3.11 -5.95
C THR A 103 -2.22 4.11 -6.06
N LEU A 104 -2.06 4.98 -5.05
CA LEU A 104 -0.97 5.95 -4.98
C LEU A 104 0.41 5.27 -4.99
N GLY A 105 0.57 4.21 -4.21
CA GLY A 105 1.84 3.50 -4.11
C GLY A 105 2.28 2.89 -5.45
N THR A 106 1.34 2.33 -6.20
CA THR A 106 1.64 1.81 -7.55
C THR A 106 2.03 2.95 -8.48
N ALA A 107 1.23 4.01 -8.55
CA ALA A 107 1.48 5.18 -9.39
C ALA A 107 2.82 5.86 -9.10
N LEU A 108 3.15 6.06 -7.81
CA LEU A 108 4.42 6.66 -7.39
C LEU A 108 5.62 5.74 -7.65
N GLY A 109 5.44 4.43 -7.49
CA GLY A 109 6.47 3.44 -7.78
C GLY A 109 6.86 3.49 -9.25
N ASP A 110 5.87 3.35 -10.13
CA ASP A 110 6.04 3.42 -11.59
C ASP A 110 6.57 4.79 -12.03
N TRP A 111 6.08 5.87 -11.44
CA TRP A 111 6.59 7.21 -11.69
C TRP A 111 8.10 7.33 -11.40
N SER A 112 8.52 6.84 -10.23
CA SER A 112 9.91 6.92 -9.78
C SER A 112 10.84 6.08 -10.66
N ALA A 113 10.38 4.90 -11.09
CA ALA A 113 11.17 3.99 -11.90
C ALA A 113 11.23 4.42 -13.37
N ASP A 114 10.08 4.74 -13.97
CA ASP A 114 9.96 4.99 -15.42
C ASP A 114 10.14 6.46 -15.79
N THR A 115 9.43 7.38 -15.12
CA THR A 115 9.36 8.79 -15.54
C THR A 115 10.52 9.62 -15.00
N MET A 116 10.92 9.39 -13.74
CA MET A 116 12.06 10.06 -13.13
C MET A 116 13.40 9.49 -13.62
N GLY A 117 13.39 8.33 -14.28
CA GLY A 117 14.58 7.67 -14.82
C GLY A 117 15.53 7.15 -13.75
N LEU A 118 15.08 7.03 -12.49
CA LEU A 118 15.90 6.49 -11.40
C LEU A 118 16.12 4.98 -11.53
N GLY A 119 15.30 4.31 -12.35
CA GLY A 119 15.22 2.87 -12.42
C GLY A 119 14.72 2.26 -11.10
N TYR A 120 14.58 0.93 -11.08
CA TYR A 120 14.07 0.25 -9.89
C TYR A 120 15.02 0.35 -8.68
N SER A 121 16.33 0.24 -8.91
CA SER A 121 17.32 0.39 -7.84
C SER A 121 17.31 1.78 -7.20
N GLY A 122 17.17 2.84 -8.00
CA GLY A 122 17.06 4.21 -7.50
C GLY A 122 15.74 4.45 -6.75
N GLY A 123 14.63 3.88 -7.23
CA GLY A 123 13.35 3.91 -6.54
C GLY A 123 13.40 3.20 -5.18
N ILE A 124 14.06 2.03 -5.08
CA ILE A 124 14.26 1.32 -3.80
C ILE A 124 15.00 2.22 -2.80
N ILE A 125 16.12 2.82 -3.23
CA ILE A 125 16.93 3.70 -2.37
C ILE A 125 16.11 4.91 -1.90
N LEU A 126 15.33 5.51 -2.79
CA LEU A 126 14.46 6.65 -2.48
C LEU A 126 13.43 6.28 -1.40
N PHE A 127 12.67 5.20 -1.60
CA PHE A 127 11.60 4.84 -0.66
C PHE A 127 12.15 4.29 0.67
N VAL A 128 13.24 3.52 0.64
CA VAL A 128 13.93 3.11 1.87
C VAL A 128 14.46 4.32 2.63
N GLY A 129 15.05 5.29 1.92
CA GLY A 129 15.53 6.55 2.50
C GLY A 129 14.41 7.34 3.17
N LEU A 130 13.25 7.46 2.53
CA LEU A 130 12.08 8.12 3.11
C LEU A 130 11.55 7.39 4.35
N ILE A 131 11.51 6.05 4.35
CA ILE A 131 11.11 5.26 5.52
C ILE A 131 12.10 5.45 6.67
N LEU A 132 13.41 5.45 6.41
CA LEU A 132 14.44 5.73 7.40
C LEU A 132 14.32 7.17 7.94
N MET A 133 13.97 8.13 7.10
CA MET A 133 13.69 9.51 7.53
C MET A 133 12.49 9.55 8.48
N ILE A 134 11.40 8.81 8.21
CA ILE A 134 10.27 8.69 9.13
C ILE A 134 10.70 8.03 10.44
N LEU A 135 11.55 7.01 10.38
CA LEU A 135 12.09 6.36 11.58
C LEU A 135 12.95 7.31 12.42
N ALA A 136 13.74 8.17 11.76
CA ALA A 136 14.48 9.23 12.42
C ALA A 136 13.52 10.26 13.06
N LEU A 137 12.50 10.73 12.33
CA LEU A 137 11.48 11.63 12.87
C LEU A 137 10.71 11.01 14.05
N TYR A 138 10.48 9.70 14.03
CA TYR A 138 9.88 8.98 15.15
C TYR A 138 10.76 8.98 16.39
N LYS A 139 12.09 8.88 16.22
CA LYS A 139 13.04 8.81 17.33
C LYS A 139 13.42 10.17 17.88
N PHE A 140 13.51 11.19 17.02
CA PHE A 140 14.06 12.50 17.37
C PHE A 140 13.01 13.59 17.54
N THR A 141 11.75 13.37 17.13
CA THR A 141 10.73 14.42 17.11
C THR A 141 9.44 14.00 17.82
N HIS A 142 8.72 14.98 18.38
CA HIS A 142 7.40 14.77 19.01
C HIS A 142 6.23 14.80 18.01
N VAL A 143 6.49 14.50 16.74
CA VAL A 143 5.46 14.45 15.70
C VAL A 143 4.43 13.36 16.04
N SER A 144 3.17 13.59 15.69
CA SER A 144 2.08 12.63 15.95
C SER A 144 2.46 11.23 15.44
N ARG A 145 2.48 10.26 16.37
CA ARG A 145 2.78 8.85 16.06
C ARG A 145 1.84 8.28 15.00
N THR A 146 0.60 8.76 14.98
CA THR A 146 -0.41 8.37 14.01
C THR A 146 -0.06 8.85 12.60
N LEU A 147 0.44 10.08 12.45
CA LEU A 147 0.90 10.59 11.15
C LEU A 147 2.11 9.81 10.66
N LEU A 148 3.11 9.60 11.52
CA LEU A 148 4.31 8.83 11.18
C LEU A 148 3.95 7.39 10.77
N PHE A 149 3.00 6.75 11.45
CA PHE A 149 2.49 5.43 11.09
C PHE A 149 1.86 5.42 9.70
N TRP A 150 0.93 6.34 9.41
CA TRP A 150 0.27 6.40 8.11
C TRP A 150 1.24 6.75 6.99
N SER A 151 2.18 7.68 7.22
CA SER A 151 3.22 8.01 6.25
C SER A 151 4.12 6.80 5.96
N ALA A 152 4.57 6.07 6.98
CA ALA A 152 5.35 4.85 6.79
C ALA A 152 4.53 3.79 6.04
N PHE A 153 3.28 3.58 6.45
CA PHE A 153 2.38 2.62 5.81
C PHE A 153 2.19 2.92 4.32
N VAL A 154 1.91 4.19 3.98
CA VAL A 154 1.74 4.63 2.59
C VAL A 154 3.02 4.39 1.79
N LEU A 155 4.20 4.67 2.35
CA LEU A 155 5.50 4.50 1.66
C LEU A 155 5.97 3.04 1.53
N THR A 156 5.49 2.13 2.36
CA THR A 156 5.82 0.69 2.19
C THR A 156 5.25 0.11 0.90
N ARG A 157 4.17 0.69 0.37
CA ARG A 157 3.53 0.25 -0.87
C ARG A 157 4.31 0.57 -2.14
N PRO A 158 4.72 1.83 -2.42
CA PRO A 158 5.58 2.11 -3.56
C PRO A 158 6.91 1.37 -3.45
N LEU A 159 7.49 1.22 -2.25
CA LEU A 159 8.67 0.38 -2.06
C LEU A 159 8.40 -1.06 -2.52
N GLY A 160 7.28 -1.66 -2.09
CA GLY A 160 6.90 -3.01 -2.49
C GLY A 160 6.67 -3.16 -3.99
N ALA A 161 6.07 -2.16 -4.63
CA ALA A 161 5.86 -2.14 -6.08
C ALA A 161 7.21 -2.11 -6.83
N VAL A 162 8.11 -1.19 -6.46
CA VAL A 162 9.42 -1.06 -7.11
C VAL A 162 10.29 -2.29 -6.88
N VAL A 163 10.26 -2.89 -5.67
CA VAL A 163 10.98 -4.15 -5.40
C VAL A 163 10.38 -5.30 -6.18
N GLY A 164 9.04 -5.42 -6.26
CA GLY A 164 8.38 -6.46 -7.05
C GLY A 164 8.76 -6.37 -8.53
N ASP A 165 8.68 -5.16 -9.09
CA ASP A 165 9.06 -4.88 -10.46
C ASP A 165 10.56 -5.10 -10.71
N PHE A 166 11.42 -4.77 -9.74
CA PHE A 166 12.85 -5.08 -9.81
C PHE A 166 13.10 -6.58 -9.94
N LEU A 167 12.31 -7.43 -9.27
CA LEU A 167 12.48 -8.88 -9.36
C LEU A 167 11.95 -9.43 -10.70
N ASP A 168 10.78 -8.98 -11.16
CA ASP A 168 10.07 -9.56 -12.33
C ASP A 168 10.55 -9.01 -13.68
N LYS A 169 10.95 -7.73 -13.78
CA LYS A 169 11.20 -7.09 -15.08
C LYS A 169 12.56 -7.46 -15.69
N PRO A 170 12.72 -7.37 -17.03
CA PRO A 170 13.94 -7.75 -17.72
C PRO A 170 15.16 -6.94 -17.28
N ILE A 171 16.35 -7.55 -17.40
CA ILE A 171 17.64 -6.90 -17.10
C ILE A 171 17.85 -5.63 -17.94
N ALA A 172 17.37 -5.63 -19.19
CA ALA A 172 17.45 -4.46 -20.07
C ALA A 172 16.69 -3.23 -19.55
N SER A 173 15.71 -3.41 -18.68
CA SER A 173 14.96 -2.34 -18.01
C SER A 173 15.43 -2.09 -16.57
N GLY A 174 16.50 -2.77 -16.13
CA GLY A 174 17.06 -2.63 -14.78
C GLY A 174 16.46 -3.58 -13.72
N GLY A 175 15.72 -4.62 -14.13
CA GLY A 175 15.24 -5.68 -13.24
C GLY A 175 16.17 -6.91 -13.22
N LEU A 176 15.77 -7.97 -12.50
CA LEU A 176 16.51 -9.22 -12.33
C LEU A 176 16.07 -10.33 -13.29
N ASP A 177 15.02 -10.11 -14.09
CA ASP A 177 14.45 -11.08 -15.03
C ASP A 177 14.15 -12.44 -14.39
N LEU A 178 13.72 -12.42 -13.12
CA LEU A 178 13.26 -13.63 -12.46
C LEU A 178 11.91 -13.98 -13.05
N SER A 179 11.75 -15.21 -13.52
CA SER A 179 10.44 -15.71 -13.92
C SER A 179 9.41 -15.47 -12.80
N ARG A 180 8.15 -15.18 -13.16
CA ARG A 180 7.07 -14.91 -12.19
C ARG A 180 6.97 -15.95 -11.06
N PHE A 181 7.28 -17.21 -11.36
CA PHE A 181 7.31 -18.29 -10.38
C PHE A 181 8.46 -18.13 -9.38
N THR A 182 9.67 -17.82 -9.84
CA THR A 182 10.83 -17.56 -8.99
C THR A 182 10.66 -16.29 -8.17
N ALA A 183 10.14 -15.19 -8.74
CA ALA A 183 9.86 -13.96 -7.99
C ALA A 183 8.85 -14.23 -6.86
N SER A 184 7.77 -14.96 -7.16
CA SER A 184 6.77 -15.36 -6.16
C SER A 184 7.36 -16.25 -5.06
N ALA A 185 8.23 -17.20 -5.41
CA ALA A 185 8.90 -18.07 -4.43
C ALA A 185 9.83 -17.30 -3.50
N VAL A 186 10.60 -16.33 -4.03
CA VAL A 186 11.48 -15.46 -3.22
C VAL A 186 10.66 -14.64 -2.23
N ILE A 187 9.55 -14.04 -2.67
CA ILE A 187 8.65 -13.28 -1.79
C ILE A 187 8.05 -14.20 -0.72
N LEU A 188 7.62 -15.41 -1.08
CA LEU A 188 7.08 -16.38 -0.12
C LEU A 188 8.10 -16.73 0.97
N ILE A 189 9.35 -17.01 0.58
CA ILE A 189 10.44 -17.31 1.52
C ILE A 189 10.69 -16.11 2.44
N ALA A 190 10.74 -14.89 1.89
CA ALA A 190 10.91 -13.68 2.68
C ALA A 190 9.78 -13.49 3.72
N ILE A 191 8.53 -13.74 3.33
CA ILE A 191 7.37 -13.71 4.24
C ILE A 191 7.54 -14.72 5.38
N LEU A 192 7.90 -15.97 5.06
CA LEU A 192 8.10 -17.01 6.08
C LEU A 192 9.21 -16.65 7.07
N VAL A 193 10.31 -16.07 6.59
CA VAL A 193 11.41 -15.58 7.44
C VAL A 193 10.93 -14.44 8.35
N CYS A 194 10.20 -13.45 7.82
CA CYS A 194 9.65 -12.35 8.61
C CYS A 194 8.68 -12.85 9.69
N ILE A 195 7.81 -13.81 9.38
CA ILE A 195 6.89 -14.43 10.34
C ILE A 195 7.68 -15.12 11.46
N HIS A 196 8.73 -15.86 11.12
CA HIS A 196 9.58 -16.53 12.10
C HIS A 196 10.27 -15.54 13.04
N PHE A 197 10.84 -14.46 12.52
CA PHE A 197 11.47 -13.41 13.33
C PHE A 197 10.46 -12.66 14.20
N SER A 198 9.28 -12.36 13.66
CA SER A 198 8.20 -11.71 14.40
C SER A 198 7.77 -12.57 15.59
N ASN A 199 7.48 -13.85 15.37
CA ASN A 199 7.08 -14.78 16.43
C ASN A 199 8.16 -14.94 17.51
N LYS A 200 9.44 -14.97 17.13
CA LYS A 200 10.54 -14.98 18.10
C LYS A 200 10.61 -13.73 18.97
N THR A 201 10.27 -12.58 18.41
CA THR A 201 10.30 -11.30 19.12
C THR A 201 9.14 -11.19 20.13
N THR A 202 7.97 -11.71 19.76
CA THR A 202 6.79 -11.79 20.65
C THR A 202 7.01 -12.78 21.79
N ALA A 203 7.62 -13.95 21.50
CA ALA A 203 7.96 -14.96 22.50
C ALA A 203 9.03 -14.50 23.50
N LYS A 204 9.84 -13.50 23.16
CA LYS A 204 10.87 -12.92 24.05
C LYS A 204 10.35 -11.83 24.98
N LYS A 205 9.10 -11.38 24.78
CA LYS A 205 8.42 -10.33 25.57
C LYS A 205 7.28 -10.87 26.45
N ALA A 206 6.92 -12.14 26.29
CA ALA A 206 5.99 -12.86 27.17
C ALA A 206 6.79 -13.59 28.26
#